data_AF-A0A7G2LTH9-F1
#
_entry.id   AF-A0A7G2LTH9-F1
#
_cell.length_a   1.000
_cell.length_b   1.000
_cell.length_c   1.000
_cell.angle_alpha   90.00
_cell.angle_beta   90.00
_cell.angle_gamma   90.00
#
_symmetry.space_group_name_H-M   'P 1'
#
loop_
_entity.id
_entity.type
_entity.pdbx_description
1 polymer ?
#
loop_
_entity_poly.entity_id
_entity_poly.type
_entity_poly.pdbx_seq_one_letter_code
_entity_poly.pdbx_strand_id
1 'polypeptide(L)'
;MDLPLLDIGCGGRIGAVADMTGAKVRLDLGVIDLLGEGFVETNKRKRTPIIPVTGPMGRILTRMIAVNGNGFLVQESGGPISKGARNFTQIIQRLVKRAHSYRTSDQVKRKVLEPTEQGNVNWYSIRRTFADWLDERVSDAAISAVMGHFEISSRTRR
;
A
#
# COMPACT_ATOMS: atom_id res chain seq x y z
N MET A 1 -1.21 13.93 0.44
CA MET A 1 -1.59 12.92 1.47
C MET A 1 -2.08 11.62 0.84
N ASP A 2 -2.09 11.52 -0.50
CA ASP A 2 -2.83 10.47 -1.20
C ASP A 2 -2.05 9.15 -1.30
N LEU A 3 -0.72 9.22 -1.38
CA LEU A 3 0.17 8.05 -1.45
C LEU A 3 0.13 7.16 -0.19
N PRO A 4 0.25 7.69 1.06
CA PRO A 4 0.14 6.85 2.25
C PRO A 4 -1.24 6.19 2.41
N LEU A 5 -2.32 6.88 2.01
CA LEU A 5 -3.68 6.33 2.09
C LEU A 5 -3.89 5.21 1.08
N LEU A 6 -3.32 5.33 -0.12
CA LEU A 6 -3.32 4.25 -1.10
C LEU A 6 -2.49 3.07 -0.61
N ASP A 7 -1.28 3.30 -0.10
CA ASP A 7 -0.39 2.24 0.39
C ASP A 7 -1.02 1.46 1.56
N ILE A 8 -1.59 2.15 2.55
CA ILE A 8 -2.35 1.53 3.65
C ILE A 8 -3.56 0.76 3.12
N GLY A 9 -4.39 1.39 2.29
CA GLY A 9 -5.67 0.81 1.86
C GLY A 9 -5.51 -0.38 0.92
N CYS A 10 -4.40 -0.45 0.17
CA CYS A 10 -4.16 -1.52 -0.78
C CYS A 10 -3.39 -2.71 -0.21
N GLY A 11 -2.68 -2.56 0.92
CA GLY A 11 -1.80 -3.60 1.44
C GLY A 11 -0.67 -4.00 0.45
N GLY A 12 -0.46 -3.19 -0.58
CA GLY A 12 0.50 -3.41 -1.64
C GLY A 12 1.93 -3.23 -1.13
N ARG A 13 2.90 -3.71 -1.90
CA ARG A 13 4.28 -3.26 -1.72
C ARG A 13 4.39 -1.87 -2.32
N ILE A 14 5.09 -0.96 -1.65
CA ILE A 14 5.25 0.42 -2.13
C ILE A 14 5.72 0.53 -3.59
N GLY A 15 6.58 -0.38 -4.05
CA GLY A 15 6.97 -0.44 -5.47
C GLY A 15 5.81 -0.74 -6.43
N ALA A 16 4.91 -1.65 -6.05
CA ALA A 16 3.71 -1.94 -6.86
C ALA A 16 2.71 -0.78 -6.85
N VAL A 17 2.60 -0.05 -5.74
CA VAL A 17 1.79 1.18 -5.64
C VAL A 17 2.39 2.30 -6.49
N ALA A 18 3.71 2.42 -6.52
CA ALA A 18 4.44 3.37 -7.33
C ALA A 18 4.25 3.15 -8.83
N ASP A 19 4.28 1.88 -9.24
CA ASP A 19 4.15 1.47 -10.65
C ASP A 19 2.68 1.33 -11.09
N MET A 20 1.74 1.76 -10.25
CA MET A 20 0.32 1.72 -10.56
C MET A 20 -0.01 2.71 -11.67
N THR A 21 -0.68 2.22 -12.71
CA THR A 21 -1.19 3.01 -13.82
C THR A 21 -2.69 3.10 -13.77
N GLY A 22 -3.29 4.13 -14.40
CA GLY A 22 -4.74 4.26 -14.48
C GLY A 22 -5.41 3.07 -15.17
N ALA A 23 -4.74 2.45 -16.14
CA ALA A 23 -5.21 1.25 -16.82
C ALA A 23 -5.44 0.04 -15.89
N LYS A 24 -4.75 -0.01 -14.74
CA LYS A 24 -4.91 -1.06 -13.74
C LYS A 24 -6.06 -0.80 -12.77
N VAL A 25 -6.69 0.37 -12.82
CA VAL A 25 -7.76 0.73 -11.89
C VAL A 25 -9.11 0.61 -12.57
N ARG A 26 -9.88 -0.38 -12.13
CA ARG A 26 -11.23 -0.67 -12.63
C ARG A 26 -12.24 -0.16 -11.61
N LEU A 27 -12.47 1.16 -11.62
CA LEU A 27 -13.43 1.80 -10.72
C LEU A 27 -14.86 1.32 -10.94
N ASP A 28 -15.18 0.90 -12.16
CA ASP A 28 -16.45 0.25 -12.53
C ASP A 28 -16.68 -1.06 -11.75
N LEU A 29 -15.60 -1.80 -11.49
CA LEU A 29 -15.62 -3.05 -10.74
C LEU A 29 -15.22 -2.86 -9.26
N GLY A 30 -14.84 -1.65 -8.86
CA GLY A 30 -14.34 -1.35 -7.53
C GLY A 30 -13.02 -2.07 -7.20
N VAL A 31 -12.12 -2.28 -8.16
CA VAL A 31 -10.85 -2.99 -7.94
C VAL A 31 -9.64 -2.31 -8.57
N ILE A 32 -8.47 -2.57 -7.99
CA ILE A 32 -7.16 -2.33 -8.59
C ILE A 32 -6.63 -3.70 -9.04
N ASP A 33 -6.57 -3.89 -10.35
CA ASP A 33 -6.04 -5.08 -10.97
C ASP A 33 -4.53 -4.93 -11.19
N LEU A 34 -3.75 -5.46 -10.26
CA LEU A 34 -2.30 -5.43 -10.41
C LEU A 34 -1.79 -6.50 -11.41
N LEU A 35 -2.60 -7.49 -11.82
CA LEU A 35 -2.25 -8.53 -12.80
C LEU A 35 -2.10 -7.95 -14.21
N GLY A 36 -3.00 -7.03 -14.57
CA GLY A 36 -3.10 -6.43 -15.89
C GLY A 36 -4.08 -7.19 -16.82
N GLU A 37 -4.74 -6.45 -17.71
CA GLU A 37 -5.77 -7.00 -18.60
C GLU A 37 -5.23 -8.13 -19.49
N GLY A 38 -5.94 -9.26 -19.53
CA GLY A 38 -5.63 -10.40 -20.40
C GLY A 38 -4.50 -11.31 -19.92
N PHE A 39 -3.91 -11.05 -18.74
CA PHE A 39 -2.88 -11.92 -18.17
C PHE A 39 -3.49 -13.02 -17.29
N VAL A 40 -3.19 -14.27 -17.63
CA VAL A 40 -3.37 -15.42 -16.72
C VAL A 40 -2.04 -15.66 -16.05
N GLU A 41 -2.01 -15.62 -14.72
CA GLU A 41 -0.76 -15.73 -13.96
C GLU A 41 -0.11 -17.11 -14.16
N THR A 42 0.98 -17.14 -14.93
CA THR A 42 1.71 -18.37 -15.25
C THR A 42 2.71 -18.75 -14.16
N ASN A 43 3.09 -17.81 -13.29
CA ASN A 43 4.06 -18.05 -12.22
C ASN A 43 3.36 -18.34 -10.89
N LYS A 44 3.28 -19.63 -10.52
CA LYS A 44 2.67 -20.09 -9.25
C LYS A 44 3.29 -19.44 -7.99
N ARG A 45 4.50 -18.86 -8.06
CA ARG A 45 5.25 -18.33 -6.90
C ARG A 45 5.02 -16.83 -6.62
N LYS A 46 4.43 -16.08 -7.55
CA LYS A 46 4.11 -14.67 -7.35
C LYS A 46 2.69 -14.49 -7.87
N ARG A 47 1.71 -14.43 -6.97
CA ARG A 47 0.37 -14.00 -7.37
C ARG A 47 0.26 -12.50 -7.25
N THR A 48 -0.03 -11.85 -8.36
CA THR A 48 -0.24 -10.41 -8.39
C THR A 48 -1.68 -10.15 -7.93
N PRO A 49 -1.90 -9.43 -6.82
CA PRO A 49 -3.22 -9.42 -6.17
C PRO A 49 -4.20 -8.49 -6.89
N ILE A 50 -5.48 -8.87 -6.90
CA ILE A 50 -6.59 -7.95 -7.18
C ILE A 50 -7.01 -7.35 -5.84
N ILE A 51 -6.96 -6.02 -5.76
CA ILE A 51 -7.17 -5.30 -4.51
C ILE A 51 -8.51 -4.56 -4.57
N PRO A 52 -9.42 -4.75 -3.61
CA PRO A 52 -10.67 -3.99 -3.58
C PRO A 52 -10.40 -2.50 -3.30
N VAL A 53 -11.08 -1.62 -4.02
CA VAL A 53 -11.08 -0.18 -3.78
C VAL A 53 -12.06 0.08 -2.63
N THR A 54 -11.54 0.58 -1.50
CA THR A 54 -12.36 0.80 -0.30
C THR A 54 -12.25 2.22 0.22
N GLY A 55 -13.33 2.67 0.88
CA GLY A 55 -13.39 3.95 1.60
C GLY A 55 -12.84 5.15 0.79
N PRO A 56 -11.82 5.87 1.29
CA PRO A 56 -11.30 7.06 0.64
C PRO A 56 -10.53 6.79 -0.66
N MET A 57 -10.16 5.54 -0.96
CA MET A 57 -9.39 5.18 -2.16
C MET A 57 -10.13 5.57 -3.43
N GLY A 58 -11.45 5.34 -3.52
CA GLY A 58 -12.22 5.63 -4.73
C GLY A 58 -12.11 7.09 -5.16
N ARG A 59 -12.25 8.02 -4.20
CA ARG A 59 -12.10 9.46 -4.47
C ARG A 59 -10.68 9.84 -4.87
N ILE A 60 -9.67 9.24 -4.23
CA ILE A 60 -8.26 9.50 -4.54
C ILE A 60 -7.94 9.01 -5.96
N LEU A 61 -8.28 7.76 -6.28
CA LEU A 61 -8.05 7.14 -7.58
C LEU A 61 -8.78 7.90 -8.69
N THR A 62 -10.04 8.29 -8.47
CA THR A 62 -10.80 9.10 -9.43
C THR A 62 -10.06 10.40 -9.77
N ARG A 63 -9.58 11.13 -8.75
CA ARG A 63 -8.81 12.36 -8.95
C ARG A 63 -7.50 12.11 -9.70
N MET A 64 -6.79 11.03 -9.36
CA MET A 64 -5.50 10.72 -9.99
C MET A 64 -5.68 10.28 -11.45
N ILE A 65 -6.72 9.51 -11.76
CA ILE A 65 -7.06 9.11 -13.13
C ILE A 65 -7.52 10.31 -13.95
N ALA A 66 -8.30 11.23 -13.38
CA ALA A 66 -8.72 12.44 -14.08
C ALA A 66 -7.52 13.32 -14.51
N VAL A 67 -6.43 13.31 -13.74
CA VAL A 67 -5.21 14.08 -14.05
C VAL A 67 -4.25 13.31 -14.97
N ASN A 68 -4.07 12.00 -14.73
CA ASN A 68 -3.00 11.22 -15.36
C ASN A 68 -3.50 10.25 -16.44
N GLY A 69 -4.81 10.13 -16.62
CA GLY A 69 -5.44 9.16 -17.53
C GLY A 69 -5.00 7.73 -17.23
N ASN A 70 -4.62 7.01 -18.28
CA ASN A 70 -4.12 5.63 -18.19
C ASN A 70 -2.63 5.53 -17.84
N GLY A 71 -1.94 6.65 -17.67
CA GLY A 71 -0.53 6.70 -17.30
C GLY A 71 -0.25 6.35 -15.85
N PHE A 72 1.00 6.55 -15.41
CA PHE A 72 1.38 6.35 -14.00
C PHE A 72 0.60 7.29 -13.09
N LEU A 73 0.00 6.72 -12.05
CA LEU A 73 -0.79 7.49 -11.09
C LEU A 73 0.13 8.23 -10.11
N VAL A 74 1.25 7.62 -9.72
CA VAL A 74 2.25 8.22 -8.84
C VAL A 74 3.49 8.60 -9.66
N GLN A 75 3.58 9.87 -10.05
CA GLN A 75 4.63 10.35 -10.97
C GLN A 75 5.50 11.46 -10.38
N GLU A 76 6.74 11.52 -10.85
CA GLU A 76 7.69 12.63 -10.71
C GLU A 76 8.17 13.01 -12.12
N SER A 77 8.06 14.29 -12.49
CA SER A 77 8.59 14.84 -13.75
C SER A 77 8.21 14.03 -15.01
N GLY A 78 6.97 13.54 -15.10
CA GLY A 78 6.44 12.80 -16.26
C GLY A 78 6.82 11.32 -16.34
N GLY A 79 7.48 10.77 -15.31
CA GLY A 79 7.77 9.34 -15.17
C GLY A 79 7.31 8.77 -13.83
N PRO A 80 7.33 7.44 -13.64
CA PRO A 80 6.99 6.86 -12.35
C PRO A 80 8.03 7.28 -11.31
N ILE A 81 7.56 7.60 -10.12
CA ILE A 81 8.43 7.96 -8.98
C ILE A 81 9.41 6.82 -8.61
N SER A 82 9.12 5.59 -9.06
CA SER A 82 9.89 4.36 -8.80
C SER A 82 11.22 4.26 -9.54
N LYS A 83 11.52 5.15 -10.50
CA LYS A 83 12.84 5.16 -11.18
C LYS A 83 14.04 5.31 -10.22
N GLY A 84 13.81 5.59 -8.93
CA GLY A 84 14.77 5.34 -7.86
C GLY A 84 14.12 4.88 -6.56
N ALA A 85 14.41 3.65 -6.11
CA ALA A 85 13.97 3.14 -4.80
C ALA A 85 14.39 4.04 -3.60
N ARG A 86 15.45 4.85 -3.78
CA ARG A 86 15.91 5.87 -2.81
C ARG A 86 14.86 6.93 -2.49
N ASN A 87 13.96 7.24 -3.43
CA ASN A 87 12.94 8.28 -3.23
C ASN A 87 11.94 7.90 -2.14
N PHE A 88 11.56 6.62 -2.07
CA PHE A 88 10.58 6.14 -1.11
C PHE A 88 11.07 6.20 0.34
N THR A 89 12.30 5.78 0.60
CA THR A 89 12.88 5.87 1.96
C THR A 89 12.94 7.32 2.44
N GLN A 90 13.30 8.25 1.56
CA GLN A 90 13.31 9.68 1.91
C GLN A 90 11.90 10.23 2.14
N ILE A 91 10.91 9.81 1.34
CA ILE A 91 9.52 10.22 1.53
C ILE A 91 9.02 9.78 2.90
N ILE A 92 9.20 8.51 3.29
CA ILE A 92 8.72 8.04 4.60
C ILE A 92 9.45 8.74 5.76
N GLN A 93 10.76 8.96 5.65
CA GLN A 93 11.51 9.70 6.67
C GLN A 93 11.02 11.14 6.83
N ARG A 94 10.71 11.83 5.72
CA ARG A 94 10.14 13.18 5.74
C ARG A 94 8.73 13.20 6.33
N LEU A 95 7.91 12.21 6.01
CA LEU A 95 6.56 12.05 6.58
C LEU A 95 6.62 11.80 8.08
N VAL A 96 7.50 10.91 8.55
CA VAL A 96 7.71 10.62 9.97
C VAL A 96 8.19 11.87 10.69
N LYS A 97 9.22 12.56 10.18
CA LYS A 97 9.72 13.82 10.76
C LYS A 97 8.61 14.87 10.87
N ARG A 98 7.78 15.01 9.83
CA ARG A 98 6.61 15.89 9.86
C ARG A 98 5.60 15.44 10.90
N ALA A 99 5.28 14.15 10.98
CA ALA A 99 4.33 13.63 11.97
C ALA A 99 4.81 13.85 13.41
N HIS A 100 6.12 13.74 13.68
CA HIS A 100 6.70 14.05 14.99
C HIS A 100 6.38 15.47 15.47
N SER A 101 6.37 16.47 14.56
CA SER A 101 6.07 17.87 14.93
C SER A 101 4.58 18.13 15.21
N TYR A 102 3.69 17.21 14.83
CA TYR A 102 2.24 17.32 15.07
C TYR A 102 1.75 16.42 16.20
N ARG A 103 2.65 15.79 16.96
CA ARG A 103 2.24 14.90 18.06
C ARG A 103 1.58 15.69 19.18
N THR A 104 0.47 15.14 19.67
CA THR A 104 -0.17 15.61 20.89
C THR A 104 0.65 15.23 22.12
N SER A 105 0.43 15.91 23.25
CA SER A 105 1.14 15.59 24.51
C SER A 105 0.90 14.14 24.96
N ASP A 106 -0.28 13.57 24.71
CA ASP A 106 -0.58 12.16 24.99
C ASP A 106 0.26 11.21 24.10
N GLN A 107 0.37 11.49 22.80
CA GLN A 107 1.19 10.69 21.88
C GLN A 107 2.68 10.72 22.24
N VAL A 108 3.18 11.86 22.72
CA VAL A 108 4.56 11.98 23.23
C VAL A 108 4.75 11.08 24.46
N LYS A 109 3.82 11.12 25.44
CA LYS A 109 3.87 10.25 26.63
C LYS A 109 3.86 8.76 26.26
N ARG A 110 3.07 8.38 25.26
CA ARG A 110 2.97 7.02 24.73
C ARG A 110 4.13 6.61 23.83
N LYS A 111 5.11 7.49 23.58
CA LYS A 111 6.26 7.24 22.69
C LYS A 111 5.86 6.84 21.27
N VAL A 112 4.76 7.41 20.76
CA VAL A 112 4.27 7.12 19.39
C VAL A 112 5.26 7.67 18.37
N LEU A 113 5.61 6.86 17.36
CA LEU A 113 6.64 7.12 16.34
C LEU A 113 8.09 7.13 16.87
N GLU A 114 8.32 6.81 18.15
CA GLU A 114 9.69 6.60 18.62
C GLU A 114 10.26 5.28 18.04
N PRO A 115 11.57 5.20 17.79
CA PRO A 115 12.21 3.98 17.32
C PRO A 115 11.98 2.83 18.31
N THR A 116 11.68 1.64 17.79
CA THR A 116 11.60 0.41 18.60
C THR A 116 12.83 -0.47 18.35
N GLU A 117 12.92 -1.62 19.03
CA GLU A 117 13.93 -2.65 18.73
C GLU A 117 13.85 -3.15 17.28
N GLN A 118 12.68 -3.02 16.64
CA GLN A 118 12.45 -3.36 15.23
C GLN A 118 12.83 -2.20 14.29
N GLY A 119 13.34 -1.09 14.82
CA GLY A 119 13.79 0.08 14.09
C GLY A 119 12.74 1.17 13.93
N ASN A 120 12.97 2.04 12.94
CA ASN A 120 12.08 3.16 12.61
C ASN A 120 10.90 2.71 11.74
N VAL A 121 9.81 3.48 11.82
CA VAL A 121 8.66 3.34 10.90
C VAL A 121 9.14 3.40 9.46
N ASN A 122 8.75 2.40 8.68
CA ASN A 122 9.06 2.28 7.26
C ASN A 122 7.82 1.79 6.47
N TRP A 123 7.95 1.66 5.15
CA TRP A 123 6.84 1.20 4.30
C TRP A 123 6.33 -0.20 4.64
N TYR A 124 7.20 -1.09 5.13
CA TYR A 124 6.76 -2.41 5.59
C TYR A 124 5.95 -2.30 6.88
N SER A 125 6.29 -1.39 7.80
CA SER A 125 5.49 -1.11 9.00
C SER A 125 4.06 -0.70 8.64
N ILE A 126 3.90 0.18 7.64
CA ILE A 126 2.59 0.63 7.14
C ILE A 126 1.77 -0.56 6.62
N ARG A 127 2.40 -1.36 5.75
CA ARG A 127 1.80 -2.57 5.19
C ARG A 127 1.39 -3.59 6.26
N ARG A 128 2.19 -3.74 7.32
CA ARG A 128 1.88 -4.61 8.47
C ARG A 128 0.70 -4.10 9.27
N THR A 129 0.59 -2.79 9.49
CA THR A 129 -0.57 -2.20 10.18
C THR A 129 -1.90 -2.56 9.50
N PHE A 130 -1.93 -2.58 8.17
CA PHE A 130 -3.12 -3.01 7.44
C PHE A 130 -3.44 -4.50 7.67
N ALA A 131 -2.44 -5.38 7.60
CA ALA A 131 -2.62 -6.80 7.85
C ALA A 131 -3.07 -7.09 9.30
N ASP A 132 -2.47 -6.42 10.28
CA ASP A 132 -2.82 -6.58 11.69
C ASP A 132 -4.25 -6.08 11.96
N TRP A 133 -4.69 -5.00 11.29
CA TRP A 133 -6.07 -4.54 11.37
C TRP A 133 -7.08 -5.54 10.79
N LEU A 134 -6.68 -6.27 9.73
CA LEU A 134 -7.50 -7.31 9.10
C LEU A 134 -7.52 -8.63 9.90
N ASP A 135 -6.47 -8.96 10.67
CA ASP A 135 -6.30 -10.24 11.40
C ASP A 135 -7.52 -10.57 12.28
N GLU A 136 -8.16 -9.55 12.84
CA GLU A 136 -9.33 -9.72 13.73
C GLU A 136 -10.67 -9.78 12.98
N ARG A 137 -10.70 -9.57 11.66
CA ARG A 137 -11.92 -9.24 10.90
C ARG A 137 -12.18 -10.17 9.73
N VAL A 138 -11.15 -10.76 9.16
CA VAL A 138 -11.25 -11.62 7.96
C VAL A 138 -10.34 -12.84 8.10
N SER A 139 -10.59 -13.86 7.29
CA SER A 139 -9.78 -15.08 7.31
C SER A 139 -8.36 -14.84 6.80
N ASP A 140 -7.41 -15.63 7.30
CA ASP A 140 -6.02 -15.64 6.82
C ASP A 140 -5.92 -15.78 5.30
N ALA A 141 -6.82 -16.57 4.69
CA ALA A 141 -6.87 -16.76 3.24
C ALA A 141 -7.21 -15.46 2.50
N ALA A 142 -8.15 -14.65 3.03
CA ALA A 142 -8.50 -13.36 2.47
C ALA A 142 -7.36 -12.34 2.63
N ILE A 143 -6.71 -12.33 3.80
CA ILE A 143 -5.51 -11.49 4.04
C ILE A 143 -4.40 -11.89 3.08
N SER A 144 -4.13 -13.18 2.93
CA SER A 144 -3.10 -13.71 2.02
C SER A 144 -3.37 -13.33 0.56
N ALA A 145 -4.63 -13.35 0.13
CA ALA A 145 -5.05 -12.97 -1.21
C ALA A 145 -4.78 -11.48 -1.50
N VAL A 146 -5.12 -10.57 -0.57
CA VAL A 146 -4.86 -9.12 -0.74
C VAL A 146 -3.37 -8.80 -0.62
N MET A 147 -2.65 -9.48 0.28
CA MET A 147 -1.23 -9.24 0.51
C MET A 147 -0.32 -9.96 -0.51
N GLY A 148 -0.87 -10.78 -1.40
CA GLY A 148 -0.09 -11.57 -2.36
C GLY A 148 0.91 -12.51 -1.69
N HIS A 149 0.59 -13.02 -0.49
CA HIS A 149 1.43 -13.98 0.23
C HIS A 149 1.09 -15.42 -0.20
N PHE A 150 2.12 -16.26 -0.35
CA PHE A 150 1.99 -17.68 -0.73
C PHE A 150 1.85 -18.60 0.48
N GLU A 151 2.40 -18.20 1.62
CA GLU A 151 2.32 -18.95 2.87
C GLU A 151 1.43 -18.18 3.85
N ILE A 152 0.24 -18.71 4.09
CA ILE A 152 -0.47 -18.43 5.33
C ILE A 152 0.48 -18.90 6.42
N SER A 153 1.04 -17.95 7.18
CA SER A 153 1.84 -18.24 8.36
C SER A 153 1.13 -19.33 9.17
N SER A 154 1.88 -20.34 9.60
CA SER A 154 1.45 -21.56 10.27
C SER A 154 0.68 -21.38 11.60
N ARG A 155 0.03 -20.24 11.83
CA ARG A 155 -0.92 -20.01 12.92
C ARG A 155 -2.22 -20.79 12.75
N THR A 156 -2.52 -21.27 11.54
CA THR A 156 -3.73 -22.05 11.20
C THR A 156 -3.59 -23.57 11.46
N ARG A 157 -2.68 -23.99 12.34
CA ARG A 157 -2.54 -25.40 12.77
C ARG A 157 -2.86 -25.63 14.27
N ARG A 158 -3.69 -24.79 14.87
CA ARG A 158 -4.28 -25.04 16.19
C ARG A 158 -5.79 -24.89 16.14
#